data_AF-A0A8H3XBN4-F1
#
_entry.id   AF-A0A8H3XBN4-F1
#
_cell.length_a   1.000
_cell.length_b   1.000
_cell.length_c   1.000
_cell.angle_alpha   90.00
_cell.angle_beta   90.00
_cell.angle_gamma   90.00
#
_symmetry.space_group_name_H-M   'P 1'
#
loop_
_entity.id
_entity.type
_entity.pdbx_description
1 polymer ?
#
loop_
_entity_poly.entity_id
_entity_poly.type
_entity_poly.pdbx_seq_one_letter_code
_entity_poly.pdbx_strand_id
1 'polypeptide(L)'
;MSFSIDNYDNFNYINNEQEDEINLGISYLKFALLYYDKVLEIDPFNLIATSFRGKVYYSLGQYYKAFLDLNKALDINPLEMATLLYRGEAYFNHCHYEKAFLILKKY
;
A
#
# COMPACT_ATOMS: atom_id res chain seq x y z
N MET A 1 -19.48 -46.52 19.53
CA MET A 1 -18.41 -46.60 18.52
C MET A 1 -18.78 -45.64 17.42
N SER A 2 -18.14 -44.47 17.42
CA SER A 2 -17.34 -43.88 16.32
C SER A 2 -18.04 -42.70 15.66
N PHE A 3 -17.43 -41.52 15.90
CA PHE A 3 -17.68 -40.20 15.36
C PHE A 3 -17.55 -40.15 13.84
N SER A 4 -18.19 -39.15 13.21
CA SER A 4 -17.55 -38.22 12.25
C SER A 4 -18.52 -37.06 11.99
N ILE A 5 -18.28 -35.91 12.62
CA ILE A 5 -18.84 -34.62 12.18
C ILE A 5 -17.90 -34.14 11.09
N ASP A 6 -18.41 -34.06 9.86
CA ASP A 6 -17.66 -33.58 8.70
C ASP A 6 -17.30 -32.11 8.89
N ASN A 7 -16.02 -31.86 9.18
CA ASN A 7 -15.42 -30.55 9.43
C ASN A 7 -15.09 -29.77 8.14
N TYR A 8 -15.90 -29.90 7.08
CA TYR A 8 -15.60 -29.30 5.77
C TYR A 8 -16.32 -27.99 5.45
N ASP A 9 -17.35 -27.60 6.20
CA ASP A 9 -18.15 -26.41 5.84
C ASP A 9 -17.82 -25.13 6.61
N ASN A 10 -16.86 -25.14 7.54
CA ASN A 10 -16.57 -23.95 8.37
C ASN A 10 -15.35 -23.13 7.90
N PHE A 11 -14.61 -23.57 6.87
CA PHE A 11 -13.46 -22.82 6.34
C PHE A 11 -13.76 -21.94 5.12
N ASN A 12 -14.94 -22.08 4.49
CA ASN A 12 -15.29 -21.32 3.28
C ASN A 12 -16.16 -20.08 3.53
N TYR A 13 -16.81 -19.95 4.69
CA TYR A 13 -17.65 -18.79 5.01
C TYR A 13 -16.86 -17.64 5.66
N ILE A 14 -15.78 -17.96 6.40
CA ILE A 14 -14.94 -16.97 7.08
C ILE A 14 -14.07 -16.20 6.08
N ASN A 15 -13.70 -16.83 4.95
CA ASN A 15 -12.85 -16.21 3.94
C ASN A 15 -13.59 -15.12 3.14
N ASN A 16 -14.87 -15.30 2.83
CA ASN A 16 -15.58 -14.37 1.94
C ASN A 16 -15.85 -13.00 2.58
N GLU A 17 -16.31 -12.92 3.83
CA GLU A 17 -16.58 -11.62 4.47
C GLU A 17 -15.30 -10.79 4.69
N GLN A 18 -14.21 -11.43 5.11
CA GLN A 18 -12.92 -10.75 5.28
C GLN A 18 -12.32 -10.35 3.92
N GLU A 19 -12.46 -11.19 2.90
CA GLU A 19 -12.02 -10.89 1.55
C GLU A 19 -12.84 -9.75 0.92
N ASP A 20 -14.15 -9.68 1.20
CA ASP A 20 -15.03 -8.59 0.79
C ASP A 20 -14.65 -7.26 1.46
N GLU A 21 -14.37 -7.28 2.77
CA GLU A 21 -13.89 -6.10 3.51
C GLU A 21 -12.50 -5.63 3.03
N ILE A 22 -11.57 -6.56 2.80
CA ILE A 22 -10.24 -6.25 2.26
C ILE A 22 -10.37 -5.66 0.85
N ASN A 23 -11.19 -6.25 -0.01
CA ASN A 23 -11.44 -5.77 -1.36
C ASN A 23 -12.08 -4.38 -1.36
N LEU A 24 -13.01 -4.13 -0.44
CA LEU A 24 -13.61 -2.83 -0.25
C LEU A 24 -12.59 -1.79 0.23
N GLY A 25 -11.73 -2.15 1.19
CA GLY A 25 -10.62 -1.30 1.64
C GLY A 25 -9.66 -0.93 0.51
N ILE A 26 -9.26 -1.91 -0.30
CA ILE A 26 -8.43 -1.69 -1.50
C ILE A 26 -9.15 -0.77 -2.50
N SER A 27 -10.46 -0.93 -2.67
CA SER A 27 -11.26 -0.06 -3.54
C SER A 27 -11.24 1.39 -3.07
N TYR A 28 -11.43 1.64 -1.77
CA TYR A 28 -11.33 2.99 -1.21
C TYR A 28 -9.95 3.61 -1.40
N LEU A 29 -8.88 2.84 -1.22
CA LEU A 29 -7.52 3.31 -1.49
C LEU A 29 -7.32 3.69 -2.98
N LYS A 30 -7.89 2.93 -3.91
CA LYS A 30 -7.86 3.29 -5.35
C LYS A 30 -8.64 4.56 -5.65
N PHE A 31 -9.80 4.77 -5.03
CA PHE A 31 -10.53 6.03 -5.16
C PHE A 31 -9.73 7.20 -4.60
N ALA A 32 -9.08 7.04 -3.45
CA ALA A 32 -8.23 8.07 -2.87
C ALA A 32 -7.11 8.49 -3.82
N LEU A 33 -6.45 7.53 -4.49
CA LEU A 33 -5.45 7.84 -5.54
C LEU A 33 -6.03 8.73 -6.64
N LEU A 34 -7.21 8.39 -7.17
CA LEU A 34 -7.84 9.17 -8.24
C LEU A 34 -8.13 10.61 -7.82
N TYR A 35 -8.54 10.84 -6.57
CA TYR A 35 -8.76 12.19 -6.06
C TYR A 35 -7.44 12.95 -5.90
N TYR A 36 -6.39 12.33 -5.38
CA TYR A 36 -5.08 12.98 -5.28
C TYR A 36 -4.48 13.29 -6.65
N ASP A 37 -4.66 12.41 -7.63
CA ASP A 37 -4.21 12.65 -9.01
C ASP A 37 -4.91 13.89 -9.59
N LYS A 38 -6.23 14.03 -9.41
CA LYS A 38 -6.96 15.24 -9.83
C LYS A 38 -6.47 16.51 -9.13
N VAL A 39 -6.16 16.44 -7.84
CA VAL A 39 -5.59 17.60 -7.12
C VAL A 39 -4.24 17.98 -7.73
N LEU A 40 -3.41 17.00 -8.06
CA LEU A 40 -2.09 17.23 -8.65
C LEU A 40 -2.13 17.64 -10.12
N GLU A 41 -3.21 17.36 -10.84
CA GLU A 41 -3.47 17.93 -12.17
C GLU A 41 -3.75 19.45 -12.09
N ILE A 42 -4.42 19.90 -11.02
CA ILE A 42 -4.76 21.31 -10.80
C ILE A 42 -3.58 22.06 -10.17
N ASP A 43 -2.96 21.46 -9.16
CA ASP A 43 -1.81 22.01 -8.42
C ASP A 43 -0.72 20.93 -8.30
N PRO A 44 0.21 20.89 -9.28
CA PRO A 44 1.28 19.88 -9.32
C PRO A 44 2.25 19.94 -8.13
N PHE A 45 2.26 21.05 -7.38
CA PHE A 45 3.15 21.27 -6.24
C PHE A 45 2.42 21.12 -4.90
N ASN A 46 1.17 20.60 -4.93
CA ASN A 46 0.41 20.39 -3.72
C ASN A 46 1.08 19.33 -2.84
N LEU A 47 1.77 19.80 -1.80
CA LEU A 47 2.51 18.96 -0.86
C LEU A 47 1.60 17.94 -0.19
N ILE A 48 0.42 18.38 0.24
CA ILE A 48 -0.54 17.55 0.97
C ILE A 48 -0.99 16.39 0.08
N ALA A 49 -1.41 16.67 -1.15
CA ALA A 49 -1.83 15.63 -2.09
C ALA A 49 -0.68 14.67 -2.43
N THR A 50 0.54 15.18 -2.63
CA THR A 50 1.72 14.34 -2.90
C THR A 50 2.06 13.42 -1.72
N SER A 51 2.10 13.96 -0.49
CA SER A 51 2.36 13.18 0.74
C SER A 51 1.30 12.09 0.94
N PHE A 52 0.02 12.42 0.78
CA PHE A 52 -1.06 11.44 0.96
C PHE A 52 -1.09 10.40 -0.16
N ARG A 53 -0.83 10.77 -1.42
CA ARG A 53 -0.71 9.80 -2.51
C ARG A 53 0.41 8.80 -2.25
N GLY A 54 1.55 9.27 -1.75
CA GLY A 54 2.66 8.42 -1.29
C GLY A 54 2.25 7.43 -0.19
N LYS A 55 1.51 7.89 0.83
CA LYS A 55 0.97 7.03 1.91
C LYS A 55 0.01 5.98 1.36
N VAL A 56 -0.87 6.34 0.43
CA VAL A 56 -1.81 5.39 -0.19
C VAL A 56 -1.07 4.36 -1.04
N TYR A 57 -0.06 4.76 -1.81
CA TYR A 57 0.80 3.80 -2.53
C TYR A 57 1.50 2.85 -1.58
N TYR A 58 1.95 3.32 -0.41
CA TYR A 58 2.55 2.46 0.62
C TYR A 58 1.55 1.42 1.12
N SER A 59 0.32 1.83 1.46
CA SER A 59 -0.75 0.93 1.89
C SER A 59 -1.16 -0.10 0.84
N LEU A 60 -1.00 0.23 -0.46
CA LEU A 60 -1.24 -0.68 -1.58
C LEU A 60 -0.02 -1.56 -1.93
N GLY A 61 1.07 -1.50 -1.16
CA GLY A 61 2.30 -2.25 -1.42
C GLY A 61 3.11 -1.74 -2.62
N GLN A 62 2.76 -0.58 -3.18
CA GLN A 62 3.46 0.05 -4.30
C GLN A 62 4.64 0.90 -3.80
N TYR A 63 5.58 0.26 -3.11
CA TYR A 63 6.64 0.93 -2.35
C TYR A 63 7.52 1.86 -3.18
N TYR A 64 7.83 1.51 -4.43
CA TYR A 64 8.62 2.37 -5.31
C TYR A 64 7.90 3.69 -5.64
N LYS A 65 6.60 3.63 -5.96
CA LYS A 65 5.80 4.84 -6.21
C LYS A 65 5.62 5.66 -4.94
N ALA A 66 5.40 5.00 -3.81
CA ALA A 66 5.34 5.65 -2.50
C ALA A 66 6.64 6.42 -2.23
N PHE A 67 7.80 5.78 -2.43
CA PHE A 67 9.10 6.39 -2.24
C PHE A 67 9.28 7.64 -3.11
N LEU A 68 8.92 7.60 -4.39
CA LEU A 68 9.04 8.74 -5.30
C LEU A 68 8.19 9.94 -4.84
N ASP A 69 6.93 9.72 -4.48
CA ASP A 69 6.05 10.79 -4.02
C ASP A 69 6.48 11.34 -2.66
N LEU A 70 6.85 10.48 -1.71
CA LEU A 70 7.32 10.90 -0.40
C LEU A 70 8.66 11.65 -0.49
N ASN A 71 9.53 11.28 -1.44
CA ASN A 71 10.76 12.03 -1.67
C ASN A 71 10.48 13.43 -2.24
N LYS A 72 9.59 13.55 -3.23
CA LYS A 72 9.15 14.85 -3.75
C LYS A 72 8.54 15.74 -2.67
N ALA A 73 7.73 15.15 -1.78
CA ALA A 73 7.15 15.88 -0.66
C ALA A 73 8.24 16.43 0.28
N LEU A 74 9.30 15.66 0.55
CA LEU A 74 10.42 16.10 1.37
C LEU A 74 11.32 17.13 0.69
N ASP A 75 11.42 17.13 -0.64
CA ASP A 75 12.13 18.17 -1.39
C ASP A 75 11.46 19.55 -1.20
N ILE A 76 10.15 19.58 -0.96
CA ILE A 76 9.35 20.79 -0.75
C ILE A 76 9.25 21.16 0.74
N ASN A 77 8.99 20.19 1.61
CA ASN A 77 8.98 20.38 3.07
C ASN A 77 9.82 19.29 3.76
N PRO A 78 11.09 19.57 4.04
CA PRO A 78 12.03 18.59 4.56
C PRO A 78 11.74 18.06 5.98
N LEU A 79 10.81 18.69 6.73
CA LEU A 79 10.63 18.47 8.17
C LEU A 79 9.30 17.79 8.54
N GLU A 80 8.52 17.30 7.58
CA GLU A 80 7.31 16.54 7.90
C GLU A 80 7.68 15.13 8.42
N MET A 81 7.63 14.96 9.76
CA MET A 81 8.02 13.73 10.45
C MET A 81 7.31 12.47 9.92
N ALA A 82 6.01 12.57 9.59
CA ALA A 82 5.26 11.46 9.03
C ALA A 82 5.80 11.03 7.65
N THR A 83 6.14 11.99 6.80
CA THR A 83 6.66 11.73 5.44
C THR A 83 8.04 11.09 5.47
N LEU A 84 8.90 11.50 6.43
CA LEU A 84 10.19 10.83 6.67
C LEU A 84 10.03 9.37 7.08
N LEU A 85 9.10 9.07 8.00
CA LEU A 85 8.81 7.71 8.45
C LEU A 85 8.38 6.82 7.27
N TYR A 86 7.35 7.25 6.53
CA TYR A 86 6.86 6.49 5.39
C TYR A 86 7.92 6.33 4.29
N ARG A 87 8.80 7.33 4.07
CA ARG A 87 9.88 7.20 3.08
C ARG A 87 10.86 6.10 3.50
N GLY A 88 11.27 6.09 4.77
CA GLY A 88 12.17 5.07 5.31
C GLY A 88 11.59 3.66 5.18
N GLU A 89 10.33 3.49 5.56
CA GLU A 89 9.63 2.21 5.43
C GLU A 89 9.45 1.78 3.97
N ALA A 90 9.07 2.70 3.08
CA ALA A 90 8.96 2.42 1.65
C ALA A 90 10.30 1.99 1.04
N TYR A 91 11.41 2.65 1.41
CA TYR A 91 12.74 2.28 0.95
C TYR A 91 13.18 0.90 1.46
N PHE A 92 12.96 0.63 2.76
CA PHE A 92 13.27 -0.66 3.36
C PHE A 92 12.50 -1.79 2.67
N ASN A 93 11.17 -1.66 2.56
CA ASN A 93 10.33 -2.66 1.93
C ASN A 93 10.73 -2.88 0.46
N HIS A 94 10.94 -1.80 -0.31
CA HIS A 94 11.37 -1.92 -1.71
C HIS A 94 12.66 -2.75 -1.87
N CYS A 95 13.68 -2.49 -1.03
CA CYS A 95 14.94 -3.24 -1.07
C CYS A 95 14.75 -4.73 -0.72
N HIS A 96 13.84 -5.05 0.21
CA HIS A 96 13.51 -6.44 0.53
C HIS A 96 12.80 -7.17 -0.62
N TYR A 97 11.87 -6.50 -1.31
CA TYR A 97 11.23 -7.06 -2.51
C TYR A 97 12.22 -7.31 -3.64
N GLU A 98 13.14 -6.38 -3.89
CA GLU A 98 14.19 -6.58 -4.91
C GLU A 98 15.09 -7.77 -4.58
N LYS A 99 15.52 -7.90 -3.32
CA LYS A 99 16.33 -9.05 -2.87
C LYS A 99 15.57 -10.37 -3.01
N ALA A 100 14.31 -10.42 -2.60
CA ALA A 100 13.46 -11.61 -2.72
C ALA A 100 13.28 -12.01 -4.20
N PHE A 101 12.99 -11.05 -5.06
CA PHE A 101 12.87 -11.27 -6.51
C PHE A 101 14.17 -11.80 -7.13
N LEU A 102 15.32 -11.26 -6.72
CA LEU A 102 16.64 -11.66 -7.24
C LEU A 102 17.02 -13.08 -6.78
N ILE A 103 16.66 -13.49 -5.57
CA ILE A 103 16.81 -14.87 -5.09
C ILE A 103 15.94 -15.82 -5.92
N LEU A 104 14.66 -15.46 -6.16
CA LEU A 104 13.75 -16.28 -6.95
C LEU A 104 14.20 -16.47 -8.41
N LYS A 105 14.86 -15.47 -9.00
CA LYS A 105 15.44 -15.56 -10.36
C LYS A 105 16.69 -16.44 -10.48
N LYS A 106 17.33 -16.77 -9.35
CA LYS A 106 18.55 -17.57 -9.29
C LYS A 106 18.31 -19.08 -9.18
N TYR A 107 17.04 -19.49 -9.07
CA TYR A 107 16.57 -20.88 -9.12
C TYR A 107 15.66 -21.07 -10.33
#